data_AF-A0A1W9VKI2-F1
#
_entry.id   AF-A0A1W9VKI2-F1
#
_cell.length_a   1.000
_cell.length_b   1.000
_cell.length_c   1.000
_cell.angle_alpha   90.00
_cell.angle_beta   90.00
_cell.angle_gamma   90.00
#
_symmetry.space_group_name_H-M   'P 1'
#
loop_
_entity.id
_entity.type
_entity.pdbx_description
1 polymer ?
#
loop_
_entity_poly.entity_id
_entity_poly.type
_entity_poly.pdbx_seq_one_letter_code
_entity_poly.pdbx_strand_id
1 'polypeptide(L)'
;IGANRYQAATWRPNGTLSGPSLGSYVFGHSAVYAGTPSGAGKLAVAISAAGEDWPANAMKPMDYYSPTTGAYGSAGSASHAWAMLGTVALSHPVPTAAVDYLKRMAQPNGGWEWSPGWGTDTNSTALAIQGLIAAGEPITASVIVSAVNYLQTAQNSDGGFPYDPNSAWGTDSDTNSTAYVVQALQAIKQNELIGSANFGAFVLTDTRPISFLLGMQLSDGSFEWQPGGGSNLIAAQQAVPALLRKAFPLKIRNAPVIITSTASSTGGNLIYNAPSGFATRIEIPAGAVSQTVDMRYLPDTILFSATQTSSGTFTFGGRNFVLEALKNGSAQIPFVFDKPVTVTIQYLDTDVMDLKENSLKLFYWNGSAWSQDGIRLVQVIPSENKFIATIQHLSEFAVFGLEKEKIYLPLVMKGS
;
A
#
# COMPACT_ATOMS: atom_id res chain seq x y z
N ILE A 1 -8.04 -7.71 -11.35
CA ILE A 1 -7.06 -8.81 -11.37
C ILE A 1 -7.75 -10.10 -11.84
N GLY A 2 -7.62 -10.40 -13.13
CA GLY A 2 -7.94 -11.69 -13.75
C GLY A 2 -6.90 -11.83 -14.85
N ALA A 3 -5.74 -12.40 -14.50
CA ALA A 3 -4.53 -12.34 -15.31
C ALA A 3 -4.62 -13.31 -16.50
N ASN A 4 -4.30 -12.82 -17.69
CA ASN A 4 -3.68 -13.56 -18.80
C ASN A 4 -4.27 -14.95 -19.14
N ARG A 5 -5.59 -15.06 -19.38
CA ARG A 5 -6.26 -16.33 -19.76
C ARG A 5 -6.13 -17.48 -18.75
N TYR A 6 -5.62 -17.22 -17.55
CA TYR A 6 -5.61 -18.21 -16.47
C TYR A 6 -6.97 -18.19 -15.78
N GLN A 7 -7.64 -19.34 -15.77
CA GLN A 7 -8.91 -19.47 -15.06
C GLN A 7 -8.66 -19.40 -13.55
N ALA A 8 -9.42 -18.58 -12.83
CA ALA A 8 -9.28 -18.49 -11.37
C ALA A 8 -9.42 -19.86 -10.67
N ALA A 9 -10.18 -20.78 -11.28
CA ALA A 9 -10.32 -22.16 -10.82
C ALA A 9 -9.01 -22.99 -10.86
N THR A 10 -7.99 -22.58 -11.63
CA THR A 10 -6.68 -23.27 -11.65
C THR A 10 -5.73 -22.77 -10.58
N TRP A 11 -6.12 -21.76 -9.80
CA TRP A 11 -5.30 -21.21 -8.73
C TRP A 11 -5.39 -22.13 -7.53
N ARG A 12 -4.25 -22.69 -7.12
CA ARG A 12 -4.20 -23.61 -5.99
C ARG A 12 -3.58 -22.89 -4.79
N PRO A 13 -4.23 -22.89 -3.61
CA PRO A 13 -3.56 -22.52 -2.39
C PRO A 13 -2.52 -23.61 -2.11
N ASN A 14 -1.25 -23.27 -2.20
CA ASN A 14 -0.20 -24.16 -1.70
C ASN A 14 0.80 -23.31 -0.94
N GLY A 15 1.14 -23.71 0.28
CA GLY A 15 2.09 -23.03 1.18
C GLY A 15 3.55 -23.04 0.70
N THR A 16 3.76 -23.23 -0.60
CA THR A 16 5.03 -23.12 -1.30
C THR A 16 4.80 -22.24 -2.53
N LEU A 17 5.60 -21.19 -2.69
CA LEU A 17 5.51 -20.16 -3.74
C LEU A 17 5.58 -20.69 -5.20
N SER A 18 5.78 -22.00 -5.40
CA SER A 18 5.86 -22.67 -6.70
C SER A 18 4.49 -22.96 -7.37
N GLY A 19 3.36 -22.76 -6.68
CA GLY A 19 2.01 -22.86 -7.27
C GLY A 19 1.46 -21.51 -7.77
N PRO A 20 0.68 -21.47 -8.88
CA PRO A 20 0.04 -20.23 -9.32
C PRO A 20 -1.04 -19.81 -8.33
N SER A 21 -0.83 -18.69 -7.64
CA SER A 21 -1.78 -18.04 -6.73
C SER A 21 -1.87 -16.53 -6.99
N LEU A 22 -2.93 -15.88 -6.47
CA LEU A 22 -3.09 -14.42 -6.55
C LEU A 22 -1.92 -13.69 -5.89
N GLY A 23 -1.55 -14.17 -4.70
CA GLY A 23 -0.45 -13.64 -3.92
C GLY A 23 0.84 -13.71 -4.73
N SER A 24 1.20 -14.89 -5.26
CA SER A 24 2.41 -15.07 -6.06
C SER A 24 2.46 -14.12 -7.28
N TYR A 25 1.33 -13.94 -7.97
CA TYR A 25 1.24 -13.01 -9.09
C TYR A 25 1.44 -11.56 -8.63
N VAL A 26 0.77 -11.13 -7.56
CA VAL A 26 0.90 -9.78 -6.99
C VAL A 26 2.36 -9.55 -6.57
N PHE A 27 2.98 -10.45 -5.81
CA PHE A 27 4.39 -10.31 -5.40
C PHE A 27 5.32 -10.14 -6.61
N GLY A 28 5.18 -10.98 -7.65
CA GLY A 28 6.03 -10.92 -8.85
C GLY A 28 5.82 -9.71 -9.77
N HIS A 29 4.69 -8.99 -9.65
CA HIS A 29 4.37 -7.83 -10.51
C HIS A 29 4.21 -6.51 -9.73
N SER A 30 4.30 -6.57 -8.40
CA SER A 30 4.05 -5.48 -7.48
C SER A 30 4.90 -4.24 -7.76
N ALA A 31 6.19 -4.42 -8.04
CA ALA A 31 7.12 -3.32 -8.32
C ALA A 31 6.69 -2.49 -9.53
N VAL A 32 6.35 -3.15 -10.64
CA VAL A 32 5.87 -2.49 -11.86
C VAL A 32 4.51 -1.83 -11.61
N TYR A 33 3.60 -2.54 -10.95
CA TYR A 33 2.27 -2.03 -10.65
C TYR A 33 2.30 -0.80 -9.74
N ALA A 34 3.20 -0.81 -8.75
CA ALA A 34 3.40 0.28 -7.80
C ALA A 34 4.24 1.44 -8.36
N GLY A 35 4.64 1.42 -9.64
CA GLY A 35 5.46 2.47 -10.27
C GLY A 35 4.79 3.84 -10.42
N THR A 36 3.56 4.02 -9.95
CA THR A 36 2.86 5.32 -9.88
C THR A 36 2.22 5.50 -8.50
N PRO A 37 1.94 6.75 -8.07
CA PRO A 37 1.26 6.99 -6.79
C PRO A 37 -0.07 6.24 -6.67
N SER A 38 -0.88 6.24 -7.74
CA SER A 38 -2.14 5.50 -7.77
C SER A 38 -1.95 3.98 -7.72
N GLY A 39 -0.90 3.47 -8.36
CA GLY A 39 -0.56 2.05 -8.38
C GLY A 39 -0.11 1.56 -7.00
N ALA A 40 0.79 2.30 -6.35
CA ALA A 40 1.19 2.05 -4.97
C ALA A 40 0.00 2.12 -4.01
N GLY A 41 -0.89 3.10 -4.21
CA GLY A 41 -2.13 3.25 -3.44
C GLY A 41 -3.08 2.06 -3.56
N LYS A 42 -3.36 1.63 -4.80
CA LYS A 42 -4.20 0.45 -5.08
C LYS A 42 -3.58 -0.84 -4.55
N LEU A 43 -2.26 -1.00 -4.71
CA LEU A 43 -1.53 -2.14 -4.17
C LEU A 43 -1.71 -2.19 -2.65
N ALA A 44 -1.44 -1.09 -1.96
CA ALA A 44 -1.61 -0.95 -0.51
C ALA A 44 -3.01 -1.35 -0.02
N VAL A 45 -4.06 -0.84 -0.67
CA VAL A 45 -5.45 -1.22 -0.35
C VAL A 45 -5.68 -2.73 -0.54
N ALA A 46 -5.19 -3.31 -1.63
CA ALA A 46 -5.38 -4.73 -1.94
C ALA A 46 -4.65 -5.65 -0.95
N ILE A 47 -3.35 -5.44 -0.73
CA ILE A 47 -2.55 -6.31 0.16
C ILE A 47 -2.98 -6.18 1.62
N SER A 48 -3.47 -5.00 2.04
CA SER A 48 -3.98 -4.79 3.40
C SER A 48 -5.27 -5.54 3.64
N ALA A 49 -6.16 -5.57 2.64
CA ALA A 49 -7.36 -6.41 2.66
C ALA A 49 -7.01 -7.91 2.69
N ALA A 50 -6.00 -8.32 1.92
CA ALA A 50 -5.54 -9.70 1.86
C ALA A 50 -4.79 -10.17 3.12
N GLY A 51 -4.25 -9.25 3.93
CA GLY A 51 -3.42 -9.58 5.09
C GLY A 51 -2.02 -10.09 4.71
N GLU A 52 -1.57 -9.77 3.50
CA GLU A 52 -0.26 -10.14 2.96
C GLU A 52 0.82 -9.16 3.43
N ASP A 53 2.10 -9.51 3.34
CA ASP A 53 3.18 -8.55 3.62
C ASP A 53 3.40 -7.57 2.46
N TRP A 54 4.10 -6.46 2.73
CA TRP A 54 4.44 -5.50 1.68
C TRP A 54 5.50 -6.12 0.75
N PRO A 55 5.31 -6.10 -0.59
CA PRO A 55 6.32 -6.64 -1.50
C PRO A 55 7.61 -5.82 -1.47
N ALA A 56 8.72 -6.52 -1.21
CA ALA A 56 10.09 -6.05 -1.17
C ALA A 56 10.44 -4.85 -2.09
N ASN A 57 10.15 -4.99 -3.38
CA ASN A 57 10.63 -4.07 -4.43
C ASN A 57 9.55 -3.08 -4.89
N ALA A 58 8.41 -3.03 -4.22
CA ALA A 58 7.32 -2.12 -4.56
C ALA A 58 7.43 -0.81 -3.79
N MET A 59 7.27 0.33 -4.49
CA MET A 59 7.17 1.63 -3.85
C MET A 59 5.86 1.75 -3.06
N LYS A 60 5.96 2.22 -1.82
CA LYS A 60 4.82 2.56 -0.96
C LYS A 60 4.25 3.93 -1.38
N PRO A 61 2.98 4.23 -1.06
CA PRO A 61 2.41 5.54 -1.34
C PRO A 61 3.26 6.71 -0.82
N MET A 62 3.81 6.59 0.39
CA MET A 62 4.65 7.63 1.01
C MET A 62 5.97 7.89 0.28
N ASP A 63 6.47 6.96 -0.54
CA ASP A 63 7.69 7.16 -1.34
C ASP A 63 7.46 8.21 -2.45
N TYR A 64 6.20 8.46 -2.81
CA TYR A 64 5.82 9.49 -3.77
C TYR A 64 5.52 10.84 -3.13
N TYR A 65 5.47 10.94 -1.80
CA TYR A 65 5.11 12.18 -1.12
C TYR A 65 6.26 13.19 -1.15
N SER A 66 5.98 14.41 -1.59
CA SER A 66 6.91 15.54 -1.47
C SER A 66 6.44 16.51 -0.39
N PRO A 67 7.22 16.71 0.69
CA PRO A 67 6.93 17.74 1.70
C PRO A 67 6.93 19.16 1.13
N THR A 68 7.66 19.40 0.03
CA THR A 68 7.75 20.71 -0.63
C THR A 68 6.46 21.10 -1.32
N THR A 69 5.85 20.17 -2.05
CA THR A 69 4.60 20.44 -2.79
C THR A 69 3.36 20.05 -1.99
N GLY A 70 3.52 19.19 -0.98
CA GLY A 70 2.42 18.52 -0.28
C GLY A 70 1.75 17.43 -1.10
N ALA A 71 2.28 17.04 -2.26
CA ALA A 71 1.61 16.11 -3.18
C ALA A 71 2.26 14.71 -3.21
N TYR A 72 1.46 13.70 -3.50
CA TYR A 72 1.94 12.39 -3.96
C TYR A 72 2.21 12.41 -5.47
N GLY A 73 3.46 12.64 -5.84
CA GLY A 73 3.89 12.81 -7.24
C GLY A 73 3.27 14.05 -7.90
N SER A 74 3.36 14.13 -9.23
CA SER A 74 2.77 15.20 -10.07
C SER A 74 1.36 14.87 -10.59
N ALA A 75 0.68 13.91 -9.96
CA ALA A 75 -0.48 13.25 -10.54
C ALA A 75 -1.81 13.98 -10.29
N GLY A 76 -2.80 13.71 -11.15
CA GLY A 76 -4.17 14.21 -11.01
C GLY A 76 -4.88 13.72 -9.74
N SER A 77 -6.07 14.28 -9.46
CA SER A 77 -6.74 14.15 -8.17
C SER A 77 -7.04 12.70 -7.80
N ALA A 78 -7.45 11.88 -8.78
CA ALA A 78 -7.75 10.47 -8.57
C ALA A 78 -6.50 9.68 -8.15
N SER A 79 -5.35 9.97 -8.74
CA SER A 79 -4.09 9.33 -8.36
C SER A 79 -3.65 9.75 -6.95
N HIS A 80 -3.83 11.03 -6.62
CA HIS A 80 -3.53 11.56 -5.29
C HIS A 80 -4.44 10.94 -4.22
N ALA A 81 -5.74 10.81 -4.49
CA ALA A 81 -6.70 10.18 -3.60
C ALA A 81 -6.38 8.69 -3.38
N TRP A 82 -6.00 7.94 -4.43
CA TRP A 82 -5.54 6.55 -4.28
C TRP A 82 -4.29 6.44 -3.40
N ALA A 83 -3.32 7.34 -3.55
CA ALA A 83 -2.14 7.36 -2.69
C ALA A 83 -2.52 7.60 -1.22
N MET A 84 -3.41 8.57 -0.94
CA MET A 84 -3.92 8.81 0.41
C MET A 84 -4.63 7.57 1.00
N LEU A 85 -5.53 6.95 0.23
CA LEU A 85 -6.23 5.72 0.64
C LEU A 85 -5.24 4.59 0.95
N GLY A 86 -4.19 4.45 0.14
CA GLY A 86 -3.13 3.47 0.38
C GLY A 86 -2.30 3.77 1.62
N THR A 87 -1.94 5.04 1.85
CA THR A 87 -1.24 5.48 3.07
C THR A 87 -2.05 5.10 4.32
N VAL A 88 -3.35 5.37 4.32
CA VAL A 88 -4.26 4.97 5.40
C VAL A 88 -4.38 3.45 5.51
N ALA A 89 -4.47 2.72 4.38
CA ALA A 89 -4.55 1.25 4.38
C ALA A 89 -3.34 0.60 5.07
N LEU A 90 -2.15 1.19 4.92
CA LEU A 90 -0.91 0.77 5.59
C LEU A 90 -0.77 1.31 7.02
N SER A 91 -1.80 1.97 7.55
CA SER A 91 -1.82 2.52 8.91
C SER A 91 -0.80 3.63 9.13
N HIS A 92 -0.46 4.35 8.05
CA HIS A 92 0.32 5.57 8.12
C HIS A 92 -0.59 6.79 8.16
N PRO A 93 -0.25 7.83 8.93
CA PRO A 93 -0.98 9.09 8.88
C PRO A 93 -0.78 9.77 7.53
N VAL A 94 -1.85 10.31 6.96
CA VAL A 94 -1.76 11.16 5.77
C VAL A 94 -1.27 12.54 6.19
N PRO A 95 -0.21 13.11 5.59
CA PRO A 95 0.23 14.46 5.90
C PRO A 95 -0.86 15.51 5.65
N THR A 96 -1.01 16.49 6.56
CA THR A 96 -2.00 17.57 6.42
C THR A 96 -1.85 18.32 5.10
N ALA A 97 -0.62 18.57 4.65
CA ALA A 97 -0.36 19.23 3.37
C ALA A 97 -0.89 18.44 2.16
N ALA A 98 -0.97 17.11 2.24
CA ALA A 98 -1.59 16.26 1.22
C ALA A 98 -3.12 16.35 1.24
N VAL A 99 -3.72 16.41 2.42
CA VAL A 99 -5.16 16.67 2.56
C VAL A 99 -5.51 18.03 1.94
N ASP A 100 -4.75 19.07 2.29
CA ASP A 100 -4.96 20.41 1.75
C ASP A 100 -4.69 20.49 0.24
N TYR A 101 -3.72 19.71 -0.26
CA TYR A 101 -3.44 19.62 -1.69
C TYR A 101 -4.67 19.08 -2.44
N LEU A 102 -5.25 17.96 -2.00
CA LEU A 102 -6.44 17.39 -2.62
C LEU A 102 -7.65 18.34 -2.52
N LYS A 103 -7.83 19.03 -1.39
CA LYS A 103 -8.90 20.03 -1.21
C LYS A 103 -8.79 21.20 -2.21
N ARG A 104 -7.56 21.64 -2.53
CA ARG A 104 -7.32 22.69 -3.54
C ARG A 104 -7.61 22.24 -4.98
N MET A 105 -7.68 20.94 -5.25
CA MET A 105 -8.02 20.40 -6.57
C MET A 105 -9.53 20.36 -6.83
N ALA A 106 -10.36 20.67 -5.82
CA ALA A 106 -11.80 20.76 -5.98
C ALA A 106 -12.15 21.86 -6.99
N GLN A 107 -13.09 21.54 -7.88
CA GLN A 107 -13.56 22.43 -8.93
C GLN A 107 -14.69 23.34 -8.41
N PRO A 108 -15.00 24.46 -9.09
CA PRO A 108 -16.04 25.40 -8.64
C PRO A 108 -17.43 24.78 -8.46
N ASN A 109 -17.75 23.71 -9.20
CA ASN A 109 -19.00 22.96 -9.09
C ASN A 109 -19.01 21.95 -7.92
N GLY A 110 -17.91 21.85 -7.16
CA GLY A 110 -17.79 21.00 -5.98
C GLY A 110 -17.19 19.62 -6.23
N GLY A 111 -17.01 19.18 -7.49
CA GLY A 111 -16.41 17.89 -7.80
C GLY A 111 -14.90 17.96 -8.08
N TRP A 112 -14.32 16.84 -8.47
CA TRP A 112 -12.92 16.72 -8.90
C TRP A 112 -12.86 16.21 -10.33
N GLU A 113 -11.79 16.56 -11.02
CA GLU A 113 -11.43 16.01 -12.32
C GLU A 113 -10.28 15.00 -12.18
N TRP A 114 -10.27 13.98 -13.03
CA TRP A 114 -9.23 12.95 -13.04
C TRP A 114 -7.82 13.54 -13.10
N SER A 115 -7.63 14.47 -14.03
CA SER A 115 -6.41 15.24 -14.27
C SER A 115 -6.77 16.67 -14.67
N PRO A 116 -5.88 17.65 -14.46
CA PRO A 116 -6.14 19.04 -14.82
C PRO A 116 -6.60 19.21 -16.28
N GLY A 117 -7.74 19.88 -16.47
CA GLY A 117 -8.32 20.19 -17.79
C GLY A 117 -9.15 19.07 -18.42
N TRP A 118 -9.43 17.98 -17.69
CA TRP A 118 -10.24 16.87 -18.19
C TRP A 118 -11.73 17.03 -17.90
N GLY A 119 -12.09 17.97 -17.03
CA GLY A 119 -13.47 18.19 -16.62
C GLY A 119 -13.85 17.36 -15.40
N THR A 120 -14.80 17.88 -14.62
CA THR A 120 -15.25 17.27 -13.38
C THR A 120 -16.00 15.98 -13.63
N ASP A 121 -15.63 14.91 -12.94
CA ASP A 121 -16.21 13.57 -13.11
C ASP A 121 -16.63 12.94 -11.77
N THR A 122 -17.54 11.97 -11.84
CA THR A 122 -18.10 11.30 -10.65
C THR A 122 -17.09 10.38 -9.97
N ASN A 123 -16.16 9.78 -10.72
CA ASN A 123 -15.20 8.81 -10.19
C ASN A 123 -14.14 9.49 -9.33
N SER A 124 -13.55 10.57 -9.85
CA SER A 124 -12.55 11.37 -9.16
C SER A 124 -13.16 12.04 -7.93
N THR A 125 -14.39 12.54 -8.04
CA THR A 125 -15.13 13.10 -6.91
C THR A 125 -15.36 12.06 -5.82
N ALA A 126 -15.84 10.86 -6.18
CA ALA A 126 -16.07 9.77 -5.24
C ALA A 126 -14.77 9.25 -4.59
N LEU A 127 -13.66 9.22 -5.34
CA LEU A 127 -12.34 8.89 -4.79
C LEU A 127 -11.84 9.97 -3.84
N ALA A 128 -12.01 11.25 -4.18
CA ALA A 128 -11.60 12.36 -3.32
C ALA A 128 -12.35 12.36 -1.99
N ILE A 129 -13.67 12.14 -2.00
CA ILE A 129 -14.49 11.98 -0.78
C ILE A 129 -13.92 10.86 0.10
N GLN A 130 -13.70 9.67 -0.46
CA GLN A 130 -13.17 8.53 0.29
C GLN A 130 -11.78 8.83 0.86
N GLY A 131 -10.88 9.40 0.06
CA GLY A 131 -9.53 9.75 0.50
C GLY A 131 -9.50 10.78 1.62
N LEU A 132 -10.31 11.84 1.52
CA LEU A 132 -10.42 12.88 2.55
C LEU A 132 -11.01 12.34 3.85
N ILE A 133 -12.09 11.58 3.80
CA ILE A 133 -12.71 10.95 4.99
C ILE A 133 -11.74 9.96 5.63
N ALA A 134 -11.07 9.13 4.84
CA ALA A 134 -10.08 8.18 5.35
C ALA A 134 -8.88 8.90 6.02
N ALA A 135 -8.52 10.09 5.54
CA ALA A 135 -7.50 10.94 6.15
C ALA A 135 -7.99 11.73 7.38
N GLY A 136 -9.26 11.58 7.77
CA GLY A 136 -9.85 12.22 8.96
C GLY A 136 -10.49 13.58 8.72
N GLU A 137 -10.69 14.01 7.47
CA GLU A 137 -11.48 15.21 7.19
C GLU A 137 -12.93 14.97 7.64
N PRO A 138 -13.54 15.90 8.40
CA PRO A 138 -14.91 15.72 8.88
C PRO A 138 -15.89 15.71 7.71
N ILE A 139 -16.90 14.84 7.79
CA ILE A 139 -17.97 14.77 6.77
C ILE A 139 -18.73 16.09 6.61
N THR A 140 -18.72 16.96 7.63
CA THR A 140 -19.33 18.30 7.61
C THR A 140 -18.44 19.36 6.95
N ALA A 141 -17.23 19.02 6.50
CA ALA A 141 -16.38 19.96 5.78
C ALA A 141 -17.07 20.43 4.51
N SER A 142 -17.00 21.73 4.22
CA SER A 142 -17.65 22.34 3.05
C SER A 142 -17.25 21.65 1.73
N VAL A 143 -16.00 21.23 1.62
CA VAL A 143 -15.46 20.50 0.47
C VAL A 143 -16.16 19.14 0.26
N ILE A 144 -16.49 18.42 1.34
CA ILE A 144 -17.22 17.14 1.27
C ILE A 144 -18.69 17.39 0.94
N VAL A 145 -19.31 18.38 1.58
CA VAL A 145 -20.72 18.75 1.32
C VAL A 145 -20.90 19.18 -0.14
N SER A 146 -20.00 19.99 -0.69
CA SER A 146 -20.05 20.38 -2.11
C SER A 146 -19.84 19.20 -3.06
N ALA A 147 -18.93 18.28 -2.74
CA ALA A 147 -18.72 17.04 -3.51
C ALA A 147 -19.98 16.19 -3.59
N VAL A 148 -20.65 16.06 -2.45
CA VAL A 148 -21.90 15.33 -2.27
C VAL A 148 -23.03 15.97 -3.10
N ASN A 149 -23.14 17.29 -3.09
CA ASN A 149 -24.11 18.01 -3.90
C ASN A 149 -23.84 17.83 -5.41
N TYR A 150 -22.57 17.88 -5.83
CA TYR A 150 -22.20 17.58 -7.21
C TYR A 150 -22.65 16.17 -7.61
N LEU A 151 -22.37 15.15 -6.79
CA LEU A 151 -22.79 13.79 -7.07
C LEU A 151 -24.32 13.69 -7.15
N GLN A 152 -25.08 14.34 -6.27
CA GLN A 152 -26.54 14.37 -6.35
C GLN A 152 -27.05 14.91 -7.69
N THR A 153 -26.41 15.95 -8.24
CA THR A 153 -26.79 16.50 -9.56
C THR A 153 -26.40 15.59 -10.73
N ALA A 154 -25.47 14.65 -10.52
CA ALA A 154 -25.00 13.73 -11.54
C ALA A 154 -25.79 12.41 -11.59
N GLN A 155 -26.73 12.18 -10.66
CA GLN A 155 -27.49 10.93 -10.62
C GLN A 155 -28.57 10.90 -11.71
N ASN A 156 -28.58 9.85 -12.51
CA ASN A 156 -29.61 9.63 -13.53
C ASN A 156 -30.90 9.07 -12.91
N SER A 157 -32.00 9.12 -13.65
CA SER A 157 -33.32 8.66 -13.19
C SER A 157 -33.41 7.15 -12.93
N ASP A 158 -32.48 6.37 -13.49
CA ASP A 158 -32.33 4.93 -13.22
C ASP A 158 -31.60 4.63 -11.90
N GLY A 159 -31.16 5.68 -11.20
CA GLY A 159 -30.44 5.60 -9.93
C GLY A 159 -28.93 5.39 -10.09
N GLY A 160 -28.43 5.17 -11.31
CA GLY A 160 -27.00 5.06 -11.61
C GLY A 160 -26.32 6.41 -11.82
N PHE A 161 -25.02 6.36 -12.10
CA PHE A 161 -24.19 7.54 -12.37
C PHE A 161 -23.37 7.31 -13.64
N PRO A 162 -23.25 8.33 -14.50
CA PRO A 162 -22.25 8.33 -15.57
C PRO A 162 -20.87 8.69 -15.03
N TYR A 163 -19.83 8.43 -15.83
CA TYR A 163 -18.49 8.97 -15.58
C TYR A 163 -18.51 10.51 -15.49
N ASP A 164 -19.01 11.18 -16.52
CA ASP A 164 -19.12 12.64 -16.59
C ASP A 164 -20.57 13.01 -16.99
N PRO A 165 -21.32 13.71 -16.10
CA PRO A 165 -22.70 14.10 -16.38
C PRO A 165 -22.84 15.19 -17.46
N ASN A 166 -21.75 15.79 -17.92
CA ASN A 166 -21.73 16.82 -18.97
C ASN A 166 -20.98 16.35 -20.24
N SER A 167 -20.69 15.06 -20.35
CA SER A 167 -19.94 14.50 -21.48
C SER A 167 -20.70 14.63 -22.81
N ALA A 168 -20.01 15.17 -23.82
CA ALA A 168 -20.53 15.24 -25.19
C ALA A 168 -20.64 13.87 -25.88
N TRP A 169 -20.06 12.82 -25.29
CA TRP A 169 -20.02 11.47 -25.84
C TRP A 169 -21.05 10.53 -25.20
N GLY A 170 -21.91 11.06 -24.33
CA GLY A 170 -22.94 10.31 -23.62
C GLY A 170 -22.82 10.45 -22.11
N THR A 171 -23.97 10.37 -21.45
CA THR A 171 -24.15 10.54 -19.99
C THR A 171 -24.92 9.36 -19.39
N ASP A 172 -24.85 8.20 -20.04
CA ASP A 172 -25.54 6.99 -19.58
C ASP A 172 -24.88 6.47 -18.31
N SER A 173 -25.70 5.95 -17.40
CA SER A 173 -25.22 5.33 -16.17
C SER A 173 -24.35 4.11 -16.44
N ASP A 174 -23.30 3.92 -15.64
CA ASP A 174 -22.44 2.75 -15.74
C ASP A 174 -22.08 2.14 -14.38
N THR A 175 -21.73 0.85 -14.40
CA THR A 175 -21.42 0.07 -13.20
C THR A 175 -20.21 0.60 -12.45
N ASN A 176 -19.18 1.06 -13.16
CA ASN A 176 -17.92 1.48 -12.56
C ASN A 176 -18.10 2.78 -11.78
N SER A 177 -18.73 3.78 -12.41
CA SER A 177 -19.03 5.06 -11.80
C SER A 177 -20.01 4.94 -10.66
N THR A 178 -21.08 4.17 -10.86
CA THR A 178 -22.06 3.91 -9.78
C THR A 178 -21.40 3.22 -8.58
N ALA A 179 -20.50 2.27 -8.81
CA ALA A 179 -19.79 1.59 -7.74
C ALA A 179 -18.86 2.51 -6.94
N TYR A 180 -18.14 3.44 -7.58
CA TYR A 180 -17.35 4.43 -6.86
C TYR A 180 -18.21 5.36 -6.00
N VAL A 181 -19.33 5.86 -6.56
CA VAL A 181 -20.25 6.72 -5.82
C VAL A 181 -20.85 6.00 -4.61
N VAL A 182 -21.30 4.75 -4.76
CA VAL A 182 -21.78 3.93 -3.63
C VAL A 182 -20.74 3.82 -2.52
N GLN A 183 -19.47 3.60 -2.88
CA GLN A 183 -18.40 3.51 -1.88
C GLN A 183 -18.12 4.84 -1.19
N ALA A 184 -18.20 5.97 -1.89
CA ALA A 184 -18.11 7.30 -1.28
C ALA A 184 -19.24 7.58 -0.29
N LEU A 185 -20.49 7.27 -0.65
CA LEU A 185 -21.64 7.38 0.24
C LEU A 185 -21.49 6.47 1.47
N GLN A 186 -20.89 5.29 1.28
CA GLN A 186 -20.63 4.37 2.37
C GLN A 186 -19.53 4.86 3.33
N ALA A 187 -18.50 5.55 2.83
CA ALA A 187 -17.48 6.20 3.65
C ALA A 187 -18.10 7.27 4.56
N ILE A 188 -19.00 8.09 4.02
CA ILE A 188 -19.75 9.10 4.77
C ILE A 188 -20.58 8.44 5.88
N LYS A 189 -21.41 7.45 5.52
CA LYS A 189 -22.29 6.74 6.47
C LYS A 189 -21.52 6.05 7.61
N GLN A 190 -20.37 5.47 7.33
CA GLN A 190 -19.54 4.83 8.35
C GLN A 190 -19.00 5.85 9.37
N ASN A 191 -18.79 7.10 8.96
CA ASN A 191 -18.34 8.18 9.83
C ASN A 191 -19.52 8.88 10.56
N GLU A 192 -20.72 8.97 9.96
CA GLU A 192 -21.95 9.45 10.62
C GLU A 192 -22.34 8.64 11.86
N LEU A 193 -22.03 7.33 11.89
CA LEU A 193 -22.23 6.50 13.08
C LEU A 193 -21.26 6.84 14.23
N ILE A 194 -20.22 7.64 13.96
CA ILE A 194 -19.21 8.11 14.91
C ILE A 194 -19.45 9.58 15.32
N GLY A 195 -20.25 10.35 14.58
CA GLY A 195 -20.56 11.75 14.87
C GLY A 195 -21.99 12.14 14.47
N SER A 196 -22.77 12.63 15.44
CA SER A 196 -24.20 12.96 15.37
C SER A 196 -24.54 14.14 14.44
N ALA A 197 -24.33 14.00 13.13
CA ALA A 197 -24.83 14.95 12.14
C ALA A 197 -26.00 14.33 11.36
N ASN A 198 -27.17 14.96 11.44
CA ASN A 198 -28.33 14.64 10.61
C ASN A 198 -28.03 15.03 9.15
N PHE A 199 -27.35 14.16 8.41
CA PHE A 199 -27.37 14.15 6.94
C PHE A 199 -28.71 13.56 6.46
N GLY A 200 -29.80 14.23 6.81
CA GLY A 200 -31.18 13.81 6.52
C GLY A 200 -31.56 13.75 5.04
N ALA A 201 -30.62 13.97 4.13
CA ALA A 201 -30.84 13.95 2.68
C ALA A 201 -30.13 12.78 1.95
N PHE A 202 -29.27 12.00 2.64
CA PHE A 202 -28.73 10.73 2.12
C PHE A 202 -29.48 9.53 2.67
N VAL A 203 -30.80 9.67 2.80
CA VAL A 203 -31.67 8.51 2.82
C VAL A 203 -31.53 7.92 1.43
N LEU A 204 -30.67 6.90 1.26
CA LEU A 204 -30.80 6.16 0.02
C LEU A 204 -32.26 5.60 0.03
N THR A 205 -33.07 5.97 -0.95
CA THR A 205 -34.49 5.57 -1.08
C THR A 205 -34.55 4.50 -2.15
N ASP A 206 -35.53 3.59 -2.11
CA ASP A 206 -35.55 2.30 -2.85
C ASP A 206 -35.19 2.31 -4.37
N THR A 207 -35.18 3.46 -5.05
CA THR A 207 -34.48 3.67 -6.34
C THR A 207 -32.99 4.00 -6.12
N ARG A 208 -32.27 3.07 -5.49
CA ARG A 208 -30.89 3.28 -5.01
C ARG A 208 -29.87 2.98 -6.12
N PRO A 209 -28.69 3.63 -6.10
CA PRO A 209 -27.50 3.19 -6.84
C PRO A 209 -27.16 1.70 -6.67
N ILE A 210 -27.53 1.10 -5.52
CA ILE A 210 -27.45 -0.34 -5.28
C ILE A 210 -28.38 -1.14 -6.20
N SER A 211 -29.61 -0.67 -6.42
CA SER A 211 -30.57 -1.30 -7.33
C SER A 211 -30.06 -1.26 -8.77
N PHE A 212 -29.47 -0.14 -9.20
CA PHE A 212 -28.76 -0.07 -10.48
C PHE A 212 -27.69 -1.15 -10.57
N LEU A 213 -26.75 -1.21 -9.61
CA LEU A 213 -25.68 -2.21 -9.61
C LEU A 213 -26.20 -3.66 -9.64
N LEU A 214 -27.25 -3.98 -8.88
CA LEU A 214 -27.88 -5.31 -8.90
C LEU A 214 -28.52 -5.62 -10.26
N GLY A 215 -29.07 -4.61 -10.94
CA GLY A 215 -29.60 -4.74 -12.30
C GLY A 215 -28.53 -5.01 -13.36
N MET A 216 -27.28 -4.66 -13.08
CA MET A 216 -26.13 -4.90 -13.96
C MET A 216 -25.51 -6.30 -13.78
N GLN A 217 -26.05 -7.13 -12.88
CA GLN A 217 -25.57 -8.49 -12.69
C GLN A 217 -26.19 -9.43 -13.74
N LEU A 218 -25.33 -10.12 -14.50
CA LEU A 218 -25.72 -11.12 -15.47
C LEU A 218 -26.07 -12.46 -14.79
N SER A 219 -26.75 -13.34 -15.52
CA SER A 219 -27.20 -14.65 -15.01
C SER A 219 -26.07 -15.58 -14.54
N ASP A 220 -24.83 -15.38 -15.01
CA ASP A 220 -23.64 -16.11 -14.59
C ASP A 220 -22.93 -15.48 -13.37
N GLY A 221 -23.51 -14.41 -12.82
CA GLY A 221 -22.98 -13.65 -11.68
C GLY A 221 -21.92 -12.60 -12.04
N SER A 222 -21.49 -12.52 -13.31
CA SER A 222 -20.64 -11.43 -13.79
C SER A 222 -21.43 -10.12 -13.87
N PHE A 223 -20.75 -9.01 -14.10
CA PHE A 223 -21.38 -7.69 -14.22
C PHE A 223 -21.03 -7.08 -15.56
N GLU A 224 -21.98 -6.41 -16.17
CA GLU A 224 -21.76 -5.58 -17.35
C GLU A 224 -21.32 -4.16 -16.98
N TRP A 225 -20.65 -3.47 -17.90
CA TRP A 225 -20.26 -2.06 -17.70
C TRP A 225 -21.45 -1.12 -17.93
N GLN A 226 -22.14 -1.31 -19.06
CA GLN A 226 -23.38 -0.61 -19.45
C GLN A 226 -24.39 -1.64 -19.97
N PRO A 227 -25.71 -1.37 -19.86
CA PRO A 227 -26.76 -2.30 -20.27
C PRO A 227 -26.59 -2.83 -21.70
N GLY A 228 -26.62 -4.15 -21.86
CA GLY A 228 -26.39 -4.84 -23.13
C GLY A 228 -24.92 -5.01 -23.52
N GLY A 229 -23.97 -4.58 -22.68
CA GLY A 229 -22.53 -4.63 -22.97
C GLY A 229 -21.87 -5.99 -22.71
N GLY A 230 -22.56 -6.89 -21.99
CA GLY A 230 -22.05 -8.20 -21.62
C GLY A 230 -20.98 -8.15 -20.51
N SER A 231 -20.44 -9.33 -20.15
CA SER A 231 -19.55 -9.49 -19.00
C SER A 231 -18.31 -8.60 -19.08
N ASN A 232 -18.09 -7.80 -18.03
CA ASN A 232 -16.94 -6.92 -17.88
C ASN A 232 -16.23 -7.16 -16.54
N LEU A 233 -14.94 -7.50 -16.62
CA LEU A 233 -14.14 -7.85 -15.45
C LEU A 233 -13.94 -6.68 -14.47
N ILE A 234 -13.80 -5.45 -14.98
CA ILE A 234 -13.57 -4.26 -14.15
C ILE A 234 -14.88 -3.87 -13.45
N ALA A 235 -16.00 -3.94 -14.17
CA ALA A 235 -17.33 -3.75 -13.61
C ALA A 235 -17.58 -4.70 -12.42
N ALA A 236 -17.32 -5.99 -12.59
CA ALA A 236 -17.46 -6.97 -11.51
C ALA A 236 -16.56 -6.64 -10.30
N GLN A 237 -15.31 -6.27 -10.55
CA GLN A 237 -14.35 -5.96 -9.49
C GLN A 237 -14.73 -4.73 -8.66
N GLN A 238 -15.40 -3.75 -9.26
CA GLN A 238 -15.81 -2.53 -8.57
C GLN A 238 -17.22 -2.64 -7.97
N ALA A 239 -18.14 -3.33 -8.63
CA ALA A 239 -19.50 -3.56 -8.14
C ALA A 239 -19.51 -4.38 -6.85
N VAL A 240 -18.65 -5.41 -6.72
CA VAL A 240 -18.67 -6.31 -5.57
C VAL A 240 -18.39 -5.58 -4.23
N PRO A 241 -17.30 -4.81 -4.05
CA PRO A 241 -17.09 -4.03 -2.82
C PRO A 241 -18.22 -3.04 -2.51
N ALA A 242 -18.77 -2.40 -3.56
CA ALA A 242 -19.88 -1.47 -3.43
C ALA A 242 -21.16 -2.17 -2.92
N LEU A 243 -21.52 -3.32 -3.49
CA LEU A 243 -22.66 -4.14 -3.06
C LEU A 243 -22.46 -4.73 -1.66
N LEU A 244 -21.22 -5.05 -1.29
CA LEU A 244 -20.83 -5.44 0.07
C LEU A 244 -20.80 -4.28 1.06
N ARG A 245 -21.10 -3.05 0.61
CA ARG A 245 -21.11 -1.84 1.45
C ARG A 245 -19.77 -1.60 2.14
N LYS A 246 -18.68 -1.76 1.38
CA LYS A 246 -17.32 -1.49 1.83
C LYS A 246 -16.75 -0.29 1.08
N ALA A 247 -16.41 0.76 1.80
CA ALA A 247 -15.66 1.89 1.26
C ALA A 247 -14.16 1.59 1.26
N PHE A 248 -13.39 2.32 0.45
CA PHE A 248 -11.94 2.31 0.54
C PHE A 248 -11.43 3.18 1.71
N PRO A 249 -10.30 2.79 2.35
CA PRO A 249 -9.63 1.50 2.19
C PRO A 249 -10.48 0.35 2.78
N LEU A 250 -10.53 -0.81 2.09
CA LEU A 250 -11.38 -1.94 2.50
C LEU A 250 -11.02 -2.51 3.89
N LYS A 251 -9.74 -2.38 4.25
CA LYS A 251 -9.16 -2.78 5.53
C LYS A 251 -7.93 -1.92 5.79
N ILE A 252 -7.84 -1.39 7.00
CA ILE A 252 -6.63 -0.75 7.54
C ILE A 252 -5.82 -1.84 8.23
N ARG A 253 -4.50 -1.91 7.97
CA ARG A 253 -3.63 -2.85 8.67
C ARG A 253 -3.65 -2.58 10.17
N ASN A 254 -3.25 -3.57 10.97
CA ASN A 254 -2.84 -3.22 12.31
C ASN A 254 -1.58 -2.36 12.20
N ALA A 255 -1.44 -1.35 13.07
CA ALA A 255 -0.20 -0.59 13.15
C ALA A 255 1.01 -1.55 13.28
N PRO A 256 2.19 -1.21 12.72
CA PRO A 256 3.36 -2.09 12.78
C PRO A 256 3.56 -2.61 14.19
N VAL A 257 3.57 -3.93 14.35
CA VAL A 257 3.74 -4.55 15.67
C VAL A 257 5.19 -4.30 16.08
N ILE A 258 5.37 -3.39 17.04
CA ILE A 258 6.64 -3.19 17.71
C ILE A 258 6.88 -4.44 18.55
N ILE A 259 7.90 -5.20 18.20
CA ILE A 259 8.32 -6.34 19.03
C ILE A 259 9.23 -5.80 20.11
N THR A 260 8.90 -6.09 21.37
CA THR A 260 9.71 -5.69 22.51
C THR A 260 10.35 -6.90 23.16
N SER A 261 11.56 -6.69 23.69
CA SER A 261 12.25 -7.66 24.54
C SER A 261 13.14 -6.90 25.53
N THR A 262 13.74 -7.60 26.48
CA THR A 262 14.70 -7.00 27.41
C THR A 262 16.07 -7.64 27.18
N ALA A 263 17.10 -6.81 27.11
CA ALA A 263 18.48 -7.25 27.13
C ALA A 263 19.12 -6.83 28.45
N SER A 264 19.89 -7.73 29.07
CA SER A 264 20.63 -7.45 30.30
C SER A 264 22.05 -8.00 30.21
N SER A 265 22.82 -7.90 31.30
CA SER A 265 24.17 -8.47 31.37
C SER A 265 24.23 -9.97 31.11
N THR A 266 23.11 -10.70 31.28
CA THR A 266 23.01 -12.13 30.96
C THR A 266 22.68 -12.40 29.48
N GLY A 267 22.47 -11.35 28.68
CA GLY A 267 22.08 -11.42 27.26
C GLY A 267 20.60 -11.12 27.04
N GLY A 268 20.11 -11.45 25.85
CA GLY A 268 18.72 -11.24 25.45
C GLY A 268 18.44 -11.84 24.08
N ASN A 269 17.16 -12.00 23.75
CA ASN A 269 16.73 -12.49 22.44
C ASN A 269 15.47 -11.75 22.00
N LEU A 270 15.39 -11.39 20.73
CA LEU A 270 14.22 -10.81 20.10
C LEU A 270 13.94 -11.55 18.80
N ILE A 271 12.68 -11.94 18.60
CA ILE A 271 12.26 -12.65 17.38
C ILE A 271 11.05 -11.92 16.81
N TYR A 272 11.19 -11.44 15.59
CA TYR A 272 10.06 -11.01 14.76
C TYR A 272 9.67 -12.16 13.83
N ASN A 273 8.40 -12.55 13.83
CA ASN A 273 7.82 -13.49 12.88
C ASN A 273 6.81 -12.72 12.01
N ALA A 274 7.04 -12.70 10.71
CA ALA A 274 6.17 -11.99 9.79
C ALA A 274 4.99 -12.86 9.34
N PRO A 275 3.84 -12.25 9.00
CA PRO A 275 2.69 -12.93 8.43
C PRO A 275 3.02 -13.81 7.21
N SER A 276 3.93 -13.39 6.34
CA SER A 276 4.37 -14.17 5.17
C SER A 276 5.31 -15.35 5.49
N GLY A 277 5.63 -15.57 6.77
CA GLY A 277 6.33 -16.77 7.23
C GLY A 277 7.85 -16.66 7.35
N PHE A 278 8.45 -15.49 7.11
CA PHE A 278 9.85 -15.26 7.44
C PHE A 278 10.03 -14.82 8.90
N ALA A 279 11.24 -14.96 9.43
CA ALA A 279 11.62 -14.42 10.72
C ALA A 279 12.93 -13.61 10.71
N THR A 280 12.99 -12.60 11.57
CA THR A 280 14.24 -11.92 11.96
C THR A 280 14.51 -12.20 13.43
N ARG A 281 15.71 -12.71 13.73
CA ARG A 281 16.14 -13.04 15.09
C ARG A 281 17.37 -12.20 15.48
N ILE A 282 17.30 -11.58 16.65
CA ILE A 282 18.36 -10.78 17.26
C ILE A 282 18.80 -11.47 18.54
N GLU A 283 20.03 -12.00 18.55
CA GLU A 283 20.62 -12.71 19.69
C GLU A 283 21.70 -11.83 20.33
N ILE A 284 21.40 -11.33 21.53
CA ILE A 284 22.27 -10.44 22.29
C ILE A 284 23.06 -11.30 23.28
N PRO A 285 24.38 -11.46 23.11
CA PRO A 285 25.15 -12.34 23.97
C PRO A 285 25.34 -11.74 25.36
N ALA A 286 25.66 -12.60 26.34
CA ALA A 286 25.97 -12.17 27.69
C ALA A 286 27.15 -11.18 27.71
N GLY A 287 26.96 -10.07 28.44
CA GLY A 287 27.90 -8.96 28.52
C GLY A 287 27.98 -8.09 27.26
N ALA A 288 27.01 -8.17 26.33
CA ALA A 288 26.87 -7.19 25.24
C ALA A 288 26.24 -5.87 25.71
N VAL A 289 25.54 -5.88 26.85
CA VAL A 289 25.03 -4.69 27.52
C VAL A 289 25.41 -4.76 29.00
N SER A 290 25.78 -3.63 29.58
CA SER A 290 26.16 -3.51 31.00
C SER A 290 24.98 -3.26 31.93
N GLN A 291 23.86 -2.76 31.39
CA GLN A 291 22.63 -2.47 32.13
C GLN A 291 21.43 -3.02 31.37
N THR A 292 20.34 -3.30 32.10
CA THR A 292 19.08 -3.71 31.51
C THR A 292 18.53 -2.60 30.61
N VAL A 293 18.19 -2.96 29.37
CA VAL A 293 17.59 -2.07 28.37
C VAL A 293 16.42 -2.75 27.68
N ASP A 294 15.40 -1.97 27.33
CA ASP A 294 14.25 -2.43 26.57
C ASP A 294 14.58 -2.34 25.08
N MET A 295 14.64 -3.50 24.43
CA MET A 295 14.90 -3.61 23.00
C MET A 295 13.58 -3.52 22.22
N ARG A 296 13.56 -2.75 21.13
CA ARG A 296 12.44 -2.67 20.21
C ARG A 296 12.88 -2.99 18.80
N TYR A 297 12.09 -3.81 18.12
CA TYR A 297 12.22 -4.07 16.69
C TYR A 297 10.99 -3.55 15.96
N LEU A 298 11.22 -2.72 14.94
CA LEU A 298 10.19 -2.13 14.12
C LEU A 298 10.41 -2.60 12.68
N PRO A 299 9.55 -3.48 12.12
CA PRO A 299 9.64 -3.88 10.72
C PRO A 299 9.16 -2.78 9.76
N ASP A 300 9.62 -2.83 8.52
CA ASP A 300 9.05 -2.13 7.36
C ASP A 300 8.90 -0.60 7.51
N THR A 301 9.86 0.04 8.19
CA THR A 301 9.81 1.46 8.53
C THR A 301 9.76 2.38 7.31
N ILE A 302 8.98 3.47 7.43
CA ILE A 302 8.83 4.53 6.41
C ILE A 302 9.98 5.54 6.37
N LEU A 303 11.01 5.36 7.19
CA LEU A 303 12.22 6.20 7.16
C LEU A 303 13.09 5.91 5.92
N PHE A 304 12.65 4.96 5.10
CA PHE A 304 13.23 4.60 3.81
C PHE A 304 13.33 5.80 2.87
N SER A 305 14.52 6.36 2.79
CA SER A 305 14.95 7.27 1.74
C SER A 305 16.11 6.61 1.00
N ALA A 306 15.97 6.50 -0.31
CA ALA A 306 16.96 5.97 -1.26
C ALA A 306 16.91 4.45 -1.51
N THR A 307 16.30 4.13 -2.65
CA THR A 307 16.37 2.88 -3.41
C THR A 307 17.76 2.56 -3.96
N GLN A 308 18.82 3.32 -3.63
CA GLN A 308 20.19 3.04 -4.07
C GLN A 308 21.23 3.35 -2.99
N THR A 309 22.20 2.44 -2.86
CA THR A 309 23.46 2.67 -2.16
C THR A 309 24.30 3.69 -2.92
N SER A 310 25.15 4.46 -2.23
CA SER A 310 25.99 5.52 -2.81
C SER A 310 26.96 5.06 -3.92
N SER A 311 27.14 3.75 -4.11
CA SER A 311 27.99 3.14 -5.15
C SER A 311 27.22 2.52 -6.33
N GLY A 312 25.88 2.54 -6.35
CA GLY A 312 25.07 2.01 -7.45
C GLY A 312 25.22 0.51 -7.73
N THR A 313 25.92 -0.24 -6.86
CA THR A 313 26.23 -1.67 -7.10
C THR A 313 25.28 -2.61 -6.36
N PHE A 314 24.68 -2.13 -5.26
CA PHE A 314 23.78 -2.91 -4.40
C PHE A 314 22.35 -2.39 -4.49
N THR A 315 21.42 -3.30 -4.75
CA THR A 315 19.97 -3.09 -4.85
C THR A 315 19.29 -3.60 -3.59
N PHE A 316 18.25 -2.89 -3.14
CA PHE A 316 17.49 -3.24 -1.95
C PHE A 316 16.91 -4.64 -2.08
N GLY A 317 17.14 -5.48 -1.05
CA GLY A 317 16.67 -6.86 -0.96
C GLY A 317 15.36 -6.99 -0.19
N GLY A 318 14.55 -5.93 -0.20
CA GLY A 318 13.16 -6.02 0.22
C GLY A 318 12.87 -5.93 1.70
N ARG A 319 13.89 -5.75 2.55
CA ARG A 319 13.75 -5.85 3.99
C ARG A 319 14.44 -4.68 4.66
N ASN A 320 13.69 -3.94 5.45
CA ASN A 320 14.23 -2.95 6.37
C ASN A 320 13.57 -3.06 7.75
N PHE A 321 14.31 -2.64 8.77
CA PHE A 321 13.81 -2.59 10.13
C PHE A 321 14.64 -1.61 10.97
N VAL A 322 14.03 -1.07 12.02
CA VAL A 322 14.76 -0.31 13.05
C VAL A 322 14.90 -1.17 14.29
N LEU A 323 16.10 -1.18 14.87
CA LEU A 323 16.35 -1.74 16.19
C LEU A 323 16.67 -0.60 17.15
N GLU A 324 15.91 -0.46 18.24
CA GLU A 324 16.09 0.58 19.25
C GLU A 324 16.36 -0.04 20.62
N ALA A 325 17.08 0.70 21.47
CA ALA A 325 17.18 0.44 22.90
C ALA A 325 16.58 1.62 23.64
N LEU A 326 15.71 1.33 24.60
CA LEU A 326 15.07 2.30 25.46
C LEU A 326 15.54 2.09 26.88
N LYS A 327 15.78 3.20 27.57
CA LYS A 327 16.01 3.23 29.00
C LYS A 327 14.98 4.16 29.62
N ASN A 328 14.15 3.62 30.51
CA ASN A 328 13.03 4.34 31.12
C ASN A 328 12.15 5.05 30.07
N GLY A 329 11.84 4.34 28.97
CA GLY A 329 11.03 4.87 27.87
C GLY A 329 11.72 5.85 26.92
N SER A 330 12.99 6.22 27.15
CA SER A 330 13.75 7.14 26.29
C SER A 330 14.72 6.39 25.38
N ALA A 331 14.68 6.68 24.07
CA ALA A 331 15.59 6.09 23.09
C ALA A 331 17.05 6.41 23.42
N GLN A 332 17.92 5.40 23.38
CA GLN A 332 19.35 5.54 23.59
C GLN A 332 20.04 5.71 22.24
N ILE A 333 20.43 6.95 21.91
CA ILE A 333 21.05 7.27 20.62
C ILE A 333 22.28 8.17 20.87
N PRO A 334 23.50 7.77 20.44
CA PRO A 334 23.83 6.46 19.86
C PRO A 334 23.82 5.35 20.93
N PHE A 335 23.63 4.11 20.50
CA PHE A 335 23.79 2.91 21.34
C PHE A 335 24.79 1.97 20.68
N VAL A 336 25.81 1.58 21.44
CA VAL A 336 26.87 0.66 21.00
C VAL A 336 26.90 -0.51 21.98
N PHE A 337 26.90 -1.73 21.46
CA PHE A 337 27.03 -2.93 22.26
C PHE A 337 28.49 -3.17 22.65
N ASP A 338 28.71 -3.62 23.89
CA ASP A 338 30.03 -4.00 24.41
C ASP A 338 30.58 -5.25 23.68
N LYS A 339 29.69 -6.06 23.10
CA LYS A 339 30.02 -7.22 22.26
C LYS A 339 29.10 -7.26 21.04
N PRO A 340 29.57 -7.74 19.88
CA PRO A 340 28.72 -7.86 18.70
C PRO A 340 27.48 -8.73 18.96
N VAL A 341 26.33 -8.27 18.46
CA VAL A 341 25.03 -8.95 18.53
C VAL A 341 24.81 -9.71 17.23
N THR A 342 24.30 -10.93 17.30
CA THR A 342 24.01 -11.74 16.11
C THR A 342 22.62 -11.45 15.58
N VAL A 343 22.53 -11.22 14.27
CA VAL A 343 21.30 -10.96 13.54
C VAL A 343 21.14 -12.05 12.48
N THR A 344 20.07 -12.84 12.59
CA THR A 344 19.68 -13.82 11.58
C THR A 344 18.46 -13.31 10.84
N ILE A 345 18.56 -13.16 9.52
CA ILE A 345 17.49 -12.66 8.66
C ILE A 345 17.09 -13.79 7.71
N GLN A 346 15.85 -14.24 7.82
CA GLN A 346 15.22 -15.06 6.78
C GLN A 346 14.61 -14.15 5.71
N TYR A 347 14.62 -14.63 4.47
CA TYR A 347 14.05 -13.98 3.32
C TYR A 347 13.12 -14.91 2.53
N LEU A 348 12.32 -14.34 1.64
CA LEU A 348 11.55 -15.08 0.66
C LEU A 348 12.30 -15.05 -0.68
N ASP A 349 12.13 -16.11 -1.48
CA ASP A 349 12.72 -16.16 -2.84
C ASP A 349 12.29 -14.94 -3.69
N THR A 350 11.07 -14.44 -3.46
CA THR A 350 10.53 -13.25 -4.12
C THR A 350 11.26 -11.97 -3.75
N ASP A 351 11.82 -11.86 -2.54
CA ASP A 351 12.54 -10.65 -2.10
C ASP A 351 13.86 -10.49 -2.85
N VAL A 352 14.48 -11.63 -3.18
CA VAL A 352 15.82 -11.73 -3.75
C VAL A 352 15.79 -12.26 -5.17
N MET A 353 14.62 -12.30 -5.82
CA MET A 353 14.43 -12.91 -7.13
C MET A 353 15.34 -12.30 -8.20
N ASP A 354 15.57 -10.99 -8.12
CA ASP A 354 16.45 -10.23 -9.01
C ASP A 354 17.90 -10.10 -8.49
N LEU A 355 18.22 -10.68 -7.32
CA LEU A 355 19.50 -10.52 -6.63
C LEU A 355 20.33 -11.82 -6.60
N LYS A 356 21.65 -11.70 -6.69
CA LYS A 356 22.58 -12.81 -6.45
C LYS A 356 22.56 -13.11 -4.94
N GLU A 357 21.87 -14.17 -4.51
CA GLU A 357 21.67 -14.49 -3.07
C GLU A 357 22.97 -14.52 -2.26
N ASN A 358 24.05 -15.11 -2.79
CA ASN A 358 25.36 -15.15 -2.13
C ASN A 358 26.01 -13.77 -1.91
N SER A 359 25.43 -12.70 -2.45
CA SER A 359 25.89 -11.32 -2.25
C SER A 359 25.09 -10.56 -1.21
N LEU A 360 24.06 -11.17 -0.61
CA LEU A 360 23.20 -10.53 0.37
C LEU A 360 24.00 -10.07 1.59
N LYS A 361 23.72 -8.83 2.00
CA LYS A 361 24.41 -8.13 3.08
C LYS A 361 23.43 -7.26 3.85
N LEU A 362 23.73 -7.05 5.12
CA LEU A 362 23.06 -6.05 5.94
C LEU A 362 23.83 -4.72 5.86
N PHE A 363 23.09 -3.64 5.72
CA PHE A 363 23.55 -2.26 5.78
C PHE A 363 22.78 -1.53 6.87
N TYR A 364 23.35 -0.44 7.39
CA TYR A 364 22.65 0.50 8.26
C TYR A 364 22.66 1.90 7.67
N TRP A 365 21.64 2.69 8.00
CA TRP A 365 21.59 4.10 7.62
C TRP A 365 22.40 4.93 8.62
N ASN A 366 23.42 5.64 8.14
CA ASN A 366 24.25 6.50 9.00
C ASN A 366 23.75 7.96 9.08
N GLY A 367 22.57 8.26 8.53
CA GLY A 367 22.03 9.62 8.39
C GLY A 367 22.28 10.24 7.01
N SER A 368 23.20 9.70 6.22
CA SER A 368 23.57 10.22 4.89
C SER A 368 23.65 9.15 3.80
N ALA A 369 24.06 7.94 4.15
CA ALA A 369 24.22 6.81 3.25
C ALA A 369 24.06 5.48 3.99
N TRP A 370 23.81 4.44 3.21
CA TRP A 370 23.88 3.06 3.67
C TRP A 370 25.34 2.64 3.85
N SER A 371 25.73 2.24 5.07
CA SER A 371 27.08 1.79 5.42
C SER A 371 27.06 0.36 5.99
N GLN A 372 28.23 -0.28 6.03
CA GLN A 372 28.46 -1.56 6.69
C GLN A 372 29.37 -1.43 7.92
N ASP A 373 29.74 -0.22 8.32
CA ASP A 373 30.58 0.00 9.50
C ASP A 373 29.94 -0.58 10.76
N GLY A 374 30.69 -1.38 11.52
CA GLY A 374 30.16 -2.10 12.68
C GLY A 374 29.25 -3.29 12.35
N ILE A 375 29.16 -3.68 11.07
CA ILE A 375 28.45 -4.88 10.60
C ILE A 375 29.46 -5.88 10.02
N ARG A 376 29.38 -7.14 10.43
CA ARG A 376 30.16 -8.23 9.83
C ARG A 376 29.23 -9.32 9.32
N LEU A 377 29.29 -9.62 8.03
CA LEU A 377 28.62 -10.81 7.48
C LEU A 377 29.27 -12.06 8.07
N VAL A 378 28.46 -12.97 8.59
CA VAL A 378 28.91 -14.28 9.12
C VAL A 378 28.75 -15.33 8.04
N GLN A 379 27.54 -15.49 7.50
CA GLN A 379 27.24 -16.52 6.51
C GLN A 379 25.98 -16.18 5.74
N VAL A 380 25.93 -16.53 4.44
CA VAL A 380 24.69 -16.63 3.67
C VAL A 380 24.39 -18.11 3.47
N ILE A 381 23.13 -18.52 3.68
CA ILE A 381 22.66 -19.90 3.58
C ILE A 381 21.46 -19.92 2.62
N PRO A 382 21.70 -19.89 1.29
CA PRO A 382 20.64 -19.89 0.26
C PRO A 382 19.67 -21.05 0.39
N SER A 383 20.15 -22.25 0.72
CA SER A 383 19.32 -23.44 0.88
C SER A 383 18.27 -23.36 2.00
N GLU A 384 18.40 -22.38 2.90
CA GLU A 384 17.47 -22.13 4.00
C GLU A 384 16.86 -20.72 3.94
N ASN A 385 17.04 -20.00 2.82
CA ASN A 385 16.62 -18.62 2.63
C ASN A 385 16.97 -17.71 3.81
N LYS A 386 18.22 -17.77 4.29
CA LYS A 386 18.66 -16.92 5.40
C LYS A 386 20.09 -16.46 5.28
N PHE A 387 20.41 -15.37 5.96
CA PHE A 387 21.79 -14.99 6.19
C PHE A 387 21.98 -14.47 7.62
N ILE A 388 23.22 -14.51 8.08
CA ILE A 388 23.63 -14.20 9.45
C ILE A 388 24.68 -13.10 9.38
N ALA A 389 24.50 -12.05 10.17
CA ALA A 389 25.46 -10.97 10.36
C ALA A 389 25.63 -10.68 11.85
N THR A 390 26.70 -9.98 12.22
CA THR A 390 26.83 -9.37 13.55
C THR A 390 26.78 -7.86 13.43
N ILE A 391 26.14 -7.19 14.39
CA ILE A 391 26.07 -5.72 14.49
C ILE A 391 26.69 -5.24 15.81
N GLN A 392 27.20 -4.00 15.85
CA GLN A 392 27.75 -3.38 17.04
C GLN A 392 26.97 -2.17 17.54
N HIS A 393 26.00 -1.68 16.78
CA HIS A 393 25.22 -0.50 17.13
C HIS A 393 23.76 -0.67 16.74
N LEU A 394 22.94 0.27 17.18
CA LEU A 394 21.52 0.35 16.86
C LEU A 394 21.26 1.43 15.81
N SER A 395 20.45 1.10 14.83
CA SER A 395 20.09 1.98 13.72
C SER A 395 18.88 1.43 12.94
N GLU A 396 18.54 2.11 11.85
CA GLU A 396 17.79 1.53 10.74
C GLU A 396 18.72 0.64 9.92
N PHE A 397 18.26 -0.57 9.66
CA PHE A 397 18.95 -1.58 8.87
C PHE A 397 18.15 -1.94 7.63
N ALA A 398 18.86 -2.30 6.56
CA ALA A 398 18.26 -2.82 5.35
C ALA A 398 19.13 -3.90 4.71
N VAL A 399 18.46 -4.86 4.07
CA VAL A 399 19.10 -5.92 3.29
C VAL A 399 19.36 -5.40 1.89
N PHE A 400 20.54 -5.66 1.35
CA PHE A 400 20.90 -5.37 -0.03
C PHE A 400 21.65 -6.55 -0.67
N GLY A 401 21.58 -6.65 -2.00
CA GLY A 401 22.34 -7.61 -2.80
C GLY A 401 22.75 -7.05 -4.16
N LEU A 402 23.68 -7.71 -4.83
CA LEU A 402 24.05 -7.43 -6.22
C LEU A 402 22.95 -7.95 -7.15
N GLU A 403 22.61 -7.21 -8.19
CA GLU A 403 21.65 -7.68 -9.19
C GLU A 403 22.18 -8.88 -9.98
N LYS A 404 21.27 -9.77 -10.39
CA LYS A 404 21.53 -10.78 -11.41
C LYS A 404 21.75 -10.08 -12.74
N GLU A 405 22.76 -10.51 -13.50
CA GLU A 405 22.99 -9.98 -14.84
C GLU A 405 21.80 -10.33 -15.75
N LYS A 406 21.12 -9.29 -16.27
CA LYS A 406 20.03 -9.45 -17.24
C LYS A 406 20.60 -9.37 -18.64
N ILE A 407 20.76 -10.52 -19.31
CA ILE A 407 21.12 -10.57 -20.73
C ILE A 407 19.84 -10.33 -21.54
N TYR A 408 19.72 -9.14 -22.13
CA TYR A 408 18.67 -8.86 -23.11
C TYR A 408 19.15 -9.30 -24.49
N LEU A 409 18.57 -10.39 -25.01
CA LEU A 409 18.75 -10.77 -26.41
C LEU A 409 17.76 -9.94 -27.24
N PRO A 410 18.22 -9.03 -28.12
CA PRO A 410 17.32 -8.29 -29.00
C PRO A 410 16.65 -9.25 -29.98
N LEU A 411 15.33 -9.33 -29.94
CA LEU A 411 14.55 -10.08 -30.92
C LEU A 411 14.44 -9.25 -32.20
N VAL A 412 15.24 -9.57 -33.22
CA VAL A 412 15.09 -8.96 -34.54
C VAL A 412 13.94 -9.66 -35.27
N MET A 413 12.77 -9.04 -35.30
CA MET A 413 11.69 -9.47 -36.17
C MET A 413 12.00 -9.06 -37.60
N LYS A 414 12.13 -10.04 -38.50
CA LYS A 414 12.26 -9.81 -39.94
C LYS A 414 10.92 -9.26 -40.43
N GLY A 415 10.92 -8.02 -40.94
CA GLY A 415 9.73 -7.39 -41.51
C GLY A 415 9.13 -8.28 -42.60
N SER A 416 7.84 -8.55 -42.48
CA SER A 416 7.01 -9.22 -43.50
C SER A 416 6.68 -8.28 -44.64
#